data_AF-W6JZZ4-F1
#
_entry.id   AF-W6JZZ4-F1
#
_cell.length_a   1.000
_cell.length_b   1.000
_cell.length_c   1.000
_cell.angle_alpha   90.00
_cell.angle_beta   90.00
_cell.angle_gamma   90.00
#
_symmetry.space_group_name_H-M   'P 1'
#
loop_
_entity.id
_entity.type
_entity.pdbx_description
1 polymer ?
#
loop_
_entity_poly.entity_id
_entity_poly.type
_entity_poly.pdbx_seq_one_letter_code
_entity_poly.pdbx_strand_id
1 'polypeptide(L)'
;MHWTHAPELPGADAFAEALVRLGIRPALGHTAADGATMARAITTGADATGAPVLITHLFNAMPPLHHRTGGPVAAALSAAARGDAVLELIADGVHVAPEVIRMVFDLVGPAAIALVSDATPATGLGDGRHRLGELDVDVHDGIARVSDGGAIAGSTATLPDCMTRAVAMGIDRDAVWRSASRTPATLIVTPM
;
A
#
# COMPACT_ATOMS: atom_id res chain seq x y z
N MET A 1 1.87 -1.95 15.65
CA MET A 1 1.19 -0.75 15.11
C MET A 1 2.08 -0.12 14.06
N HIS A 2 1.51 0.46 13.00
CA HIS A 2 2.26 1.12 11.91
C HIS A 2 1.80 2.57 11.75
N TRP A 3 2.66 3.42 11.20
CA TRP A 3 2.30 4.79 10.84
C TRP A 3 2.91 5.16 9.48
N THR A 4 2.05 5.52 8.52
CA THR A 4 2.47 5.93 7.17
C THR A 4 2.93 7.38 7.16
N HIS A 5 4.10 7.63 6.59
CA HIS A 5 4.64 8.97 6.39
C HIS A 5 5.39 9.09 5.06
N ALA A 6 5.63 10.33 4.66
CA ALA A 6 6.34 10.66 3.42
C ALA A 6 7.82 10.97 3.74
N PRO A 7 8.79 10.23 3.18
CA PRO A 7 10.20 10.33 3.56
C PRO A 7 10.91 11.60 3.08
N GLU A 8 10.33 12.35 2.15
CA GLU A 8 10.87 13.62 1.65
C GLU A 8 10.52 14.83 2.54
N LEU A 9 9.61 14.67 3.50
CA LEU A 9 9.18 15.79 4.34
C LEU A 9 10.25 16.16 5.39
N PRO A 10 10.37 17.46 5.74
CA PRO A 10 11.28 17.89 6.79
C PRO A 10 11.03 17.15 8.11
N GLY A 11 12.08 16.56 8.67
CA GLY A 11 12.01 15.81 9.93
C GLY A 11 11.54 14.35 9.80
N ALA A 12 11.36 13.82 8.59
CA ALA A 12 10.93 12.43 8.37
C ALA A 12 11.84 11.40 9.07
N ASP A 13 13.17 11.58 8.99
CA ASP A 13 14.13 10.66 9.64
C ASP A 13 13.95 10.67 11.17
N ALA A 14 13.90 11.86 11.79
CA ALA A 14 13.68 12.00 13.23
C ALA A 14 12.31 11.48 13.67
N PHE A 15 11.29 11.62 12.83
CA PHE A 15 9.96 11.05 13.05
C PHE A 15 9.98 9.53 13.00
N ALA A 16 10.61 8.93 11.98
CA ALA A 16 10.77 7.48 11.86
C ALA A 16 11.54 6.90 13.06
N GLU A 17 12.62 7.54 13.48
CA GLU A 17 13.35 7.15 14.70
C GLU A 17 12.47 7.21 15.96
N ALA A 18 11.64 8.24 16.09
CA ALA A 18 10.71 8.35 17.21
C ALA A 18 9.66 7.24 17.20
N LEU A 19 9.11 6.89 16.03
CA LEU A 19 8.18 5.75 15.89
C LEU A 19 8.85 4.44 16.33
N VAL A 20 10.07 4.17 15.86
CA VAL A 20 10.81 2.96 16.23
C VAL A 20 11.05 2.88 17.73
N ARG A 21 11.46 3.98 18.39
CA ARG A 21 11.63 4.03 19.85
C ARG A 21 10.33 3.76 20.63
N LEU A 22 9.19 4.06 20.03
CA LEU A 22 7.86 3.81 20.59
C LEU A 22 7.30 2.42 20.24
N GLY A 23 8.07 1.57 19.53
CA GLY A 23 7.60 0.27 19.06
C GLY A 23 6.55 0.37 17.94
N ILE A 24 6.47 1.51 17.26
CA ILE A 24 5.61 1.73 16.09
C ILE A 24 6.48 1.58 14.84
N ARG A 25 6.02 0.78 13.89
CA ARG A 25 6.76 0.55 12.63
C ARG A 25 6.50 1.71 11.67
N PRO A 26 7.53 2.44 11.21
CA PRO A 26 7.35 3.45 10.17
C PRO A 26 6.99 2.76 8.85
N ALA A 27 5.91 3.21 8.23
CA ALA A 27 5.49 2.83 6.88
C ALA A 27 5.66 4.03 5.94
N LEU A 28 5.77 3.78 4.63
CA LEU A 28 6.04 4.79 3.62
C LEU A 28 4.88 4.86 2.61
N GLY A 29 4.37 6.07 2.36
CA GLY A 29 3.26 6.31 1.44
C GLY A 29 2.86 7.78 1.42
N HIS A 30 1.90 8.15 0.56
CA HIS A 30 1.49 9.56 0.34
C HIS A 30 2.68 10.50 0.14
N THR A 31 3.58 10.08 -0.76
CA THR A 31 4.92 10.66 -0.91
C THR A 31 5.10 11.25 -2.31
N ALA A 32 5.83 12.35 -2.40
CA ALA A 32 6.38 12.92 -3.63
C ALA A 32 7.87 12.62 -3.83
N ALA A 33 8.45 11.72 -3.01
CA ALA A 33 9.86 11.37 -3.04
C ALA A 33 10.31 10.80 -4.39
N ASP A 34 11.57 11.09 -4.74
CA ASP A 34 12.23 10.38 -5.83
C ASP A 34 12.64 8.96 -5.41
N GLY A 35 13.11 8.17 -6.37
CA GLY A 35 13.51 6.78 -6.12
C GLY A 35 14.68 6.65 -5.13
N ALA A 36 15.61 7.61 -5.12
CA ALA A 36 16.78 7.57 -4.23
C ALA A 36 16.38 7.81 -2.77
N THR A 37 15.52 8.80 -2.54
CA THR A 37 14.96 9.13 -1.22
C THR A 37 14.13 7.96 -0.69
N MET A 38 13.27 7.37 -1.52
CA MET A 38 12.48 6.20 -1.15
C MET A 38 13.36 4.99 -0.81
N ALA A 39 14.36 4.68 -1.65
CA ALA A 39 15.26 3.56 -1.40
C ALA A 39 16.04 3.71 -0.08
N ARG A 40 16.56 4.93 0.19
CA ARG A 40 17.25 5.23 1.45
C ARG A 40 16.33 5.04 2.65
N ALA A 41 15.10 5.56 2.58
CA ALA A 41 14.14 5.44 3.67
C ALA A 41 13.77 3.97 3.96
N ILE A 42 13.64 3.14 2.91
CA ILE A 42 13.41 1.70 3.06
C ILE A 42 14.60 1.03 3.75
N THR A 43 15.83 1.27 3.28
CA THR A 43 17.03 0.69 3.89
C THR A 43 17.15 1.08 5.36
N THR A 44 17.08 2.37 5.68
CA THR A 44 17.19 2.86 7.06
C THR A 44 16.09 2.30 7.95
N GLY A 45 14.84 2.25 7.46
CA GLY A 45 13.71 1.69 8.22
C GLY A 45 13.83 0.18 8.45
N ALA A 46 14.33 -0.56 7.46
CA ALA A 46 14.56 -1.98 7.58
C ALA A 46 15.68 -2.27 8.60
N ASP A 47 16.79 -1.55 8.52
CA ASP A 47 17.91 -1.67 9.45
C ASP A 47 17.50 -1.30 10.89
N ALA A 48 16.75 -0.21 11.06
CA ALA A 48 16.30 0.25 12.37
C ALA A 48 15.30 -0.70 13.05
N THR A 49 14.50 -1.43 12.27
CA THR A 49 13.47 -2.33 12.81
C THR A 49 13.85 -3.81 12.75
N GLY A 50 14.92 -4.17 12.02
CA GLY A 50 15.28 -5.56 11.73
C GLY A 50 14.22 -6.31 10.92
N ALA A 51 13.33 -5.59 10.22
CA ALA A 51 12.17 -6.16 9.55
C ALA A 51 11.76 -5.34 8.30
N PRO A 52 11.06 -5.94 7.32
CA PRO A 52 10.73 -5.28 6.06
C PRO A 52 9.83 -4.04 6.25
N VAL A 53 10.15 -2.92 5.59
CA VAL A 53 9.34 -1.69 5.68
C VAL A 53 8.02 -1.85 4.92
N LEU A 54 6.92 -1.40 5.52
CA LEU A 54 5.63 -1.41 4.85
C LEU A 54 5.51 -0.24 3.87
N ILE A 55 5.14 -0.54 2.62
CA ILE A 55 4.80 0.46 1.61
C ILE A 55 3.29 0.52 1.49
N THR A 56 2.71 1.65 1.86
CA THR A 56 1.26 1.86 1.85
C THR A 56 0.75 1.96 0.41
N HIS A 57 -0.34 1.24 0.15
CA HIS A 57 -1.12 1.14 -1.10
C HIS A 57 -0.34 1.45 -2.40
N LEU A 58 0.70 0.65 -2.69
CA LEU A 58 1.62 0.82 -3.82
C LEU A 58 0.92 1.34 -5.09
N PHE A 59 1.58 2.30 -5.76
CA PHE A 59 1.10 3.11 -6.91
C PHE A 59 0.19 4.28 -6.54
N ASN A 60 -0.55 4.23 -5.43
CA ASN A 60 -1.54 5.25 -5.09
C ASN A 60 -0.88 6.39 -4.28
N ALA A 61 -1.28 7.64 -4.58
CA ALA A 61 -0.74 8.85 -3.95
C ALA A 61 0.82 8.91 -3.92
N MET A 62 1.46 8.48 -5.01
CA MET A 62 2.91 8.55 -5.20
C MET A 62 3.28 8.79 -6.68
N PRO A 63 4.48 9.34 -6.99
CA PRO A 63 4.93 9.51 -8.37
C PRO A 63 4.86 8.20 -9.17
N PRO A 64 4.35 8.23 -10.42
CA PRO A 64 4.17 7.04 -11.22
C PRO A 64 5.52 6.43 -11.63
N LEU A 65 5.51 5.13 -11.89
CA LEU A 65 6.64 4.42 -12.47
C LEU A 65 6.92 4.94 -13.89
N HIS A 66 8.07 5.54 -14.10
CA HIS A 66 8.54 5.97 -15.42
C HIS A 66 9.92 5.38 -15.72
N HIS A 67 10.12 4.87 -16.93
CA HIS A 67 11.33 4.10 -17.31
C HIS A 67 12.67 4.82 -17.11
N ARG A 68 12.70 6.17 -17.08
CA ARG A 68 13.93 6.97 -16.90
C ARG A 68 14.25 7.35 -15.45
N THR A 69 13.26 7.36 -14.57
CA THR A 69 13.39 7.90 -13.21
C THR A 69 12.93 6.93 -12.13
N GLY A 70 12.19 5.88 -12.48
CA GLY A 70 11.75 4.78 -11.61
C GLY A 70 10.73 5.19 -10.54
N GLY A 71 10.98 6.32 -9.88
CA GLY A 71 10.17 6.85 -8.79
C GLY A 71 10.22 5.96 -7.54
N PRO A 72 9.37 6.26 -6.55
CA PRO A 72 9.26 5.47 -5.33
C PRO A 72 8.73 4.06 -5.61
N VAL A 73 7.95 3.88 -6.68
CA VAL A 73 7.41 2.57 -7.11
C VAL A 73 8.53 1.59 -7.46
N ALA A 74 9.49 1.98 -8.30
CA ALA A 74 10.61 1.10 -8.67
C ALA A 74 11.48 0.75 -7.45
N ALA A 75 11.72 1.73 -6.56
CA ALA A 75 12.46 1.53 -5.32
C ALA A 75 11.76 0.51 -4.40
N ALA A 76 10.44 0.65 -4.22
CA ALA A 76 9.62 -0.25 -3.42
C ALA A 76 9.60 -1.68 -3.98
N LEU A 77 9.37 -1.85 -5.28
CA LEU A 77 9.38 -3.17 -5.94
C LEU A 77 10.75 -3.85 -5.83
N SER A 78 11.84 -3.10 -6.04
CA SER A 78 13.20 -3.62 -5.91
C SER A 78 13.53 -4.04 -4.48
N ALA A 79 13.10 -3.25 -3.49
CA ALA A 79 13.28 -3.58 -2.08
C ALA A 79 12.45 -4.81 -1.66
N ALA A 80 11.20 -4.90 -2.11
CA ALA A 80 10.35 -6.06 -1.85
C ALA A 80 10.93 -7.35 -2.43
N ALA A 81 11.49 -7.30 -3.64
CA ALA A 81 12.19 -8.43 -4.25
C ALA A 81 13.42 -8.92 -3.45
N ARG A 82 14.04 -8.02 -2.66
CA ARG A 82 15.14 -8.38 -1.74
C ARG A 82 14.67 -8.78 -0.34
N GLY A 83 13.38 -8.65 -0.04
CA GLY A 83 12.82 -8.87 1.29
C GLY A 83 12.95 -7.68 2.24
N ASP A 84 13.34 -6.50 1.76
CA ASP A 84 13.48 -5.28 2.57
C ASP A 84 12.15 -4.53 2.74
N ALA A 85 11.12 -4.89 1.95
CA ALA A 85 9.81 -4.25 1.98
C ALA A 85 8.64 -5.23 1.81
N VAL A 86 7.48 -4.85 2.34
CA VAL A 86 6.18 -5.47 2.06
C VAL A 86 5.27 -4.42 1.45
N LEU A 87 4.59 -4.78 0.36
CA LEU A 87 3.79 -3.87 -0.45
C LEU A 87 2.31 -4.07 -0.13
N GLU A 88 1.65 -3.05 0.39
CA GLU A 88 0.19 -3.04 0.42
C GLU A 88 -0.34 -2.86 -1.01
N LEU A 89 -1.31 -3.68 -1.41
CA LEU A 89 -1.88 -3.66 -2.75
C LEU A 89 -3.41 -3.77 -2.67
N ILE A 90 -4.10 -2.78 -3.25
CA ILE A 90 -5.57 -2.74 -3.34
C ILE A 90 -5.99 -3.47 -4.62
N ALA A 91 -6.43 -4.72 -4.49
CA ALA A 91 -6.78 -5.58 -5.62
C ALA A 91 -8.25 -5.47 -6.06
N ASP A 92 -8.78 -4.24 -6.11
CA ASP A 92 -10.17 -4.00 -6.52
C ASP A 92 -10.34 -3.81 -8.04
N GLY A 93 -9.24 -3.70 -8.80
CA GLY A 93 -9.26 -3.47 -10.25
C GLY A 93 -9.54 -2.01 -10.65
N VAL A 94 -9.69 -1.11 -9.68
CA VAL A 94 -9.94 0.33 -9.89
C VAL A 94 -8.72 1.15 -9.48
N HIS A 95 -8.18 0.89 -8.29
CA HIS A 95 -6.94 1.54 -7.82
C HIS A 95 -5.74 1.09 -8.65
N VAL A 96 -5.69 -0.20 -8.97
CA VAL A 96 -4.62 -0.81 -9.74
C VAL A 96 -5.24 -1.70 -10.81
N ALA A 97 -4.79 -1.53 -12.05
CA ALA A 97 -5.29 -2.34 -13.17
C ALA A 97 -4.96 -3.83 -12.97
N PRO A 98 -5.84 -4.76 -13.40
CA PRO A 98 -5.66 -6.21 -13.23
C PRO A 98 -4.28 -6.73 -13.65
N GLU A 99 -3.77 -6.28 -14.80
CA GLU A 99 -2.48 -6.71 -15.35
C GLU A 99 -1.30 -6.20 -14.52
N VAL A 100 -1.44 -5.04 -13.87
CA VAL A 100 -0.42 -4.48 -12.97
C VAL A 100 -0.44 -5.23 -11.64
N ILE A 101 -1.61 -5.57 -11.10
CA ILE A 101 -1.71 -6.42 -9.90
C ILE A 101 -0.97 -7.75 -10.14
N ARG A 102 -1.25 -8.42 -11.25
CA ARG A 102 -0.57 -9.67 -11.62
C ARG A 102 0.94 -9.48 -11.76
N MET A 103 1.38 -8.41 -12.42
CA MET A 103 2.81 -8.08 -12.55
C MET A 103 3.51 -7.98 -11.19
N VAL A 104 2.88 -7.36 -10.19
CA VAL A 104 3.46 -7.26 -8.84
C VAL A 104 3.59 -8.64 -8.21
N PHE A 105 2.55 -9.49 -8.29
CA PHE A 105 2.61 -10.86 -7.80
C PHE A 105 3.73 -11.68 -8.46
N ASP A 106 3.88 -11.57 -9.78
CA ASP A 106 4.93 -12.27 -10.53
C ASP A 106 6.33 -11.78 -10.15
N LEU A 107 6.49 -10.48 -9.86
CA LEU A 107 7.79 -9.87 -9.60
C LEU A 107 8.31 -10.13 -8.18
N VAL A 108 7.46 -9.98 -7.15
CA VAL A 108 7.91 -10.02 -5.74
C VAL A 108 7.35 -11.19 -4.95
N GLY A 109 6.37 -11.90 -5.51
CA GLY A 109 5.71 -13.03 -4.87
C GLY A 109 4.80 -12.66 -3.69
N PRO A 110 3.92 -13.58 -3.26
CA PRO A 110 2.92 -13.32 -2.22
C PRO A 110 3.50 -13.10 -0.82
N ALA A 111 4.77 -13.46 -0.60
CA ALA A 111 5.44 -13.23 0.68
C ALA A 111 5.80 -11.75 0.92
N ALA A 112 5.83 -10.94 -0.13
CA ALA A 112 6.15 -9.51 -0.07
C ALA A 112 4.93 -8.62 -0.36
N ILE A 113 3.71 -9.20 -0.42
CA ILE A 113 2.47 -8.48 -0.73
C ILE A 113 1.49 -8.64 0.43
N ALA A 114 0.97 -7.51 0.92
CA ALA A 114 -0.17 -7.46 1.82
C ALA A 114 -1.40 -6.97 1.02
N LEU A 115 -2.38 -7.85 0.80
CA LEU A 115 -3.65 -7.40 0.22
C LEU A 115 -4.41 -6.59 1.26
N VAL A 116 -4.84 -5.39 0.85
CA VAL A 116 -5.65 -4.49 1.67
C VAL A 116 -6.90 -4.09 0.90
N SER A 117 -7.95 -3.73 1.63
CA SER A 117 -9.15 -3.15 1.00
C SER A 117 -9.03 -1.65 0.80
N ASP A 118 -8.33 -0.95 1.71
CA ASP A 118 -8.43 0.51 1.86
C ASP A 118 -9.89 0.98 1.92
N ALA A 119 -10.74 0.16 2.56
CA ALA A 119 -12.18 0.34 2.60
C ALA A 119 -12.57 1.60 3.38
N THR A 120 -13.53 2.34 2.84
CA THR A 120 -14.07 3.56 3.44
C THR A 120 -15.40 3.33 4.15
N PRO A 121 -15.92 4.30 4.92
CA PRO A 121 -17.26 4.23 5.50
C PRO A 121 -18.40 4.01 4.49
N ALA A 122 -18.17 4.31 3.20
CA ALA A 122 -19.14 4.06 2.14
C ALA A 122 -19.27 2.58 1.74
N THR A 123 -18.35 1.72 2.17
CA THR A 123 -18.33 0.28 1.88
C THR A 123 -19.64 -0.36 2.32
N GLY A 124 -20.36 -0.98 1.37
CA GLY A 124 -21.64 -1.65 1.63
C GLY A 124 -22.86 -0.73 1.76
N LEU A 125 -22.71 0.59 1.62
CA LEU A 125 -23.83 1.55 1.68
C LEU A 125 -24.42 1.89 0.31
N GLY A 126 -23.75 1.53 -0.78
CA GLY A 126 -24.17 1.82 -2.16
C GLY A 126 -23.80 3.23 -2.63
N ASP A 127 -24.20 3.54 -3.87
CA ASP A 127 -23.92 4.80 -4.53
C ASP A 127 -24.59 6.00 -3.83
N GLY A 128 -23.92 7.14 -3.86
CA GLY A 128 -24.39 8.36 -3.23
C GLY A 128 -23.27 9.18 -2.58
N ARG A 129 -23.68 10.16 -1.78
CA ARG A 129 -22.77 11.05 -1.04
C ARG A 129 -22.41 10.48 0.32
N HIS A 130 -21.13 10.47 0.62
CA HIS A 130 -20.53 9.96 1.86
C HIS A 130 -19.45 10.91 2.35
N ARG A 131 -18.90 10.63 3.54
CA ARG A 131 -17.75 11.37 4.10
C ARG A 131 -16.60 10.43 4.44
N LEU A 132 -15.38 10.86 4.12
CA LEU A 132 -14.13 10.24 4.54
C LEU A 132 -13.31 11.25 5.36
N GLY A 133 -13.45 11.20 6.69
CA GLY A 133 -12.94 12.26 7.56
C GLY A 133 -13.57 13.61 7.22
N GLU A 134 -12.74 14.59 6.88
CA GLU A 134 -13.20 15.92 6.45
C GLU A 134 -13.52 16.03 4.95
N LEU A 135 -13.31 14.96 4.17
CA LEU A 135 -13.55 14.96 2.73
C LEU A 135 -14.98 14.53 2.40
N ASP A 136 -15.65 15.29 1.53
CA ASP A 136 -16.87 14.85 0.85
C ASP A 136 -16.51 13.91 -0.30
N VAL A 137 -17.24 12.80 -0.40
CA VAL A 137 -17.00 11.72 -1.36
C VAL A 137 -18.29 11.39 -2.09
N ASP A 138 -18.25 11.38 -3.42
CA ASP A 138 -19.31 10.85 -4.26
C ASP A 138 -18.94 9.43 -4.70
N VAL A 139 -19.86 8.49 -4.50
CA VAL A 139 -19.74 7.09 -4.94
C VAL A 139 -20.66 6.89 -6.13
N HIS A 140 -20.07 6.49 -7.26
CA HIS A 140 -20.77 6.15 -8.49
C HIS A 140 -20.21 4.83 -9.04
N ASP A 141 -21.11 3.90 -9.37
CA ASP A 141 -20.78 2.53 -9.79
C ASP A 141 -19.84 1.84 -8.79
N GLY A 142 -20.06 2.11 -7.49
CA GLY A 142 -19.21 1.63 -6.39
C GLY A 142 -17.82 2.28 -6.30
N ILE A 143 -17.46 3.27 -7.13
CA ILE A 143 -16.15 3.93 -7.08
C ILE A 143 -16.25 5.21 -6.26
N ALA A 144 -15.53 5.27 -5.14
CA ALA A 144 -15.45 6.44 -4.28
C ALA A 144 -14.46 7.47 -4.84
N ARG A 145 -14.92 8.71 -5.06
CA ARG A 145 -14.06 9.83 -5.46
C ARG A 145 -14.32 11.05 -4.59
N VAL A 146 -13.27 11.81 -4.27
CA VAL A 146 -13.42 13.11 -3.62
C VAL A 146 -14.29 13.98 -4.53
N SER A 147 -15.34 14.58 -3.97
CA SER A 147 -16.27 15.44 -4.71
C SER A 147 -15.55 16.61 -5.39
N ASP A 148 -14.49 17.11 -4.75
CA ASP A 148 -13.56 18.08 -5.31
C ASP A 148 -12.38 17.39 -5.99
N GLY A 149 -12.15 17.67 -7.28
CA GLY A 149 -11.02 17.16 -8.06
C GLY A 149 -11.14 15.70 -8.55
N GLY A 150 -12.06 14.89 -8.02
CA GLY A 150 -12.36 13.56 -8.56
C GLY A 150 -11.30 12.48 -8.32
N ALA A 151 -10.33 12.73 -7.42
CA ALA A 151 -9.34 11.74 -7.01
C ALA A 151 -10.03 10.54 -6.33
N ILE A 152 -9.50 9.32 -6.50
CA ILE A 152 -10.05 8.15 -5.80
C ILE A 152 -9.86 8.34 -4.29
N ALA A 153 -10.92 8.08 -3.52
CA ALA A 153 -10.97 8.30 -2.08
C ALA A 153 -11.20 6.98 -1.35
N GLY A 154 -10.16 6.16 -1.28
CA GLY A 154 -10.23 4.77 -0.78
C GLY A 154 -11.14 3.88 -1.63
N SER A 155 -11.37 2.66 -1.18
CA SER A 155 -12.23 1.68 -1.85
C SER A 155 -13.59 1.52 -1.17
N THR A 156 -14.54 0.96 -1.92
CA THR A 156 -15.80 0.41 -1.39
C THR A 156 -15.78 -1.13 -1.41
N ALA A 157 -14.68 -1.74 -1.87
CA ALA A 157 -14.50 -3.18 -1.89
C ALA A 157 -14.08 -3.68 -0.51
N THR A 158 -14.60 -4.84 -0.10
CA THR A 158 -14.10 -5.54 1.09
C THR A 158 -12.83 -6.33 0.77
N LEU A 159 -12.06 -6.74 1.79
CA LEU A 159 -10.89 -7.60 1.56
C LEU A 159 -11.26 -8.93 0.86
N PRO A 160 -12.37 -9.63 1.22
CA PRO A 160 -12.87 -10.77 0.45
C PRO A 160 -13.18 -10.47 -1.02
N ASP A 161 -13.69 -9.27 -1.35
CA ASP A 161 -13.91 -8.85 -2.74
C ASP A 161 -12.57 -8.73 -3.48
N CYS A 162 -11.58 -8.06 -2.87
CA CYS A 162 -10.23 -7.94 -3.42
C CYS A 162 -9.59 -9.32 -3.65
N MET A 163 -9.73 -10.25 -2.70
CA MET A 163 -9.23 -11.63 -2.84
C MET A 163 -9.93 -12.38 -3.99
N THR A 164 -11.26 -12.28 -4.08
CA THR A 164 -12.04 -12.93 -5.14
C THR A 164 -11.65 -12.40 -6.51
N ARG A 165 -11.49 -11.07 -6.63
CA ARG A 165 -11.03 -10.41 -7.86
C ARG A 165 -9.61 -10.84 -8.21
N ALA A 166 -8.68 -10.88 -7.26
CA ALA A 166 -7.31 -11.34 -7.49
C ALA A 166 -7.25 -12.77 -8.06
N VAL A 167 -8.06 -13.70 -7.53
CA VAL A 167 -8.17 -15.06 -8.09
C VAL A 167 -8.75 -15.03 -9.50
N ALA A 168 -9.78 -14.22 -9.75
CA ALA A 168 -10.36 -14.06 -11.09
C ALA A 168 -9.38 -13.43 -12.10
N MET A 169 -8.38 -12.67 -11.64
CA MET A 169 -7.28 -12.13 -12.45
C MET A 169 -6.20 -13.18 -12.77
N GLY A 170 -6.38 -14.44 -12.33
CA GLY A 170 -5.47 -15.55 -12.61
C GLY A 170 -4.33 -15.71 -11.62
N ILE A 171 -4.39 -15.04 -10.46
CA ILE A 171 -3.41 -15.22 -9.38
C ILE A 171 -3.75 -16.50 -8.64
N ASP A 172 -2.73 -17.30 -8.35
CA ASP A 172 -2.88 -18.55 -7.59
C ASP A 172 -3.62 -18.32 -6.27
N ARG A 173 -4.56 -19.21 -5.95
CA ARG A 173 -5.42 -19.08 -4.77
C ARG A 173 -4.59 -19.04 -3.48
N ASP A 174 -3.61 -19.92 -3.33
CA ASP A 174 -2.79 -19.99 -2.12
C ASP A 174 -1.90 -18.74 -1.98
N ALA A 175 -1.43 -18.20 -3.11
CA ALA A 175 -0.76 -16.90 -3.14
C ALA A 175 -1.68 -15.77 -2.62
N VAL A 176 -2.93 -15.70 -3.09
CA VAL A 176 -3.92 -14.71 -2.60
C VAL A 176 -4.18 -14.87 -1.11
N TRP A 177 -4.41 -16.10 -0.63
CA TRP A 177 -4.64 -16.35 0.80
C TRP A 177 -3.43 -15.94 1.65
N ARG A 178 -2.22 -16.27 1.20
CA ARG A 178 -1.00 -15.85 1.90
C ARG A 178 -0.89 -14.34 1.99
N SER A 179 -1.09 -13.63 0.88
CA SER A 179 -1.00 -12.17 0.83
C SER A 179 -2.09 -11.47 1.65
N ALA A 180 -3.24 -12.10 1.87
CA ALA A 180 -4.34 -11.54 2.68
C ALA A 180 -4.32 -11.95 4.16
N SER A 181 -3.40 -12.84 4.58
CA SER A 181 -3.39 -13.36 5.95
C SER A 181 -1.98 -13.46 6.55
N ARG A 182 -1.17 -14.41 6.08
CA ARG A 182 0.14 -14.72 6.68
C ARG A 182 1.13 -13.58 6.49
N THR A 183 1.18 -12.97 5.30
CA THR A 183 2.08 -11.84 5.03
C THR A 183 1.73 -10.61 5.89
N PRO A 184 0.47 -10.12 5.94
CA PRO A 184 0.15 -9.01 6.83
C PRO A 184 0.33 -9.34 8.32
N ALA A 185 0.18 -10.60 8.74
CA ALA A 185 0.45 -10.99 10.12
C ALA A 185 1.92 -10.75 10.53
N THR A 186 2.90 -10.93 9.63
CA THR A 186 4.31 -10.66 9.94
C THR A 186 4.60 -9.17 10.14
N LEU A 187 3.69 -8.29 9.71
CA LEU A 187 3.83 -6.85 9.91
C LEU A 187 3.40 -6.43 11.31
N ILE A 188 2.40 -7.10 11.89
CA ILE A 188 1.73 -6.65 13.12
C ILE A 188 2.29 -7.36 14.36
N VAL A 189 2.77 -8.60 14.20
CA VAL A 189 3.35 -9.39 15.30
C VAL A 189 4.81 -8.97 15.51
N THR A 190 5.09 -8.30 16.61
CA THR A 190 6.47 -8.09 17.08
C THR A 190 7.06 -9.46 17.46
N PRO A 191 8.30 -9.80 17.07
CA PRO A 191 8.95 -11.00 17.60
C PRO A 191 8.96 -10.91 19.13
N MET A 192 8.57 -12.01 19.79
CA MET A 192 8.79 -12.20 21.23
C MET A 192 10.27 -12.40 21.52
#